data_AF-A0A7S0L090-F1
#
_entry.id   AF-A0A7S0L090-F1
#
_cell.length_a   1.000
_cell.length_b   1.000
_cell.length_c   1.000
_cell.angle_alpha   90.00
_cell.angle_beta   90.00
_cell.angle_gamma   90.00
#
_symmetry.space_group_name_H-M   'P 1'
#
loop_
_entity.id
_entity.type
_entity.pdbx_description
1 polymer ?
#
loop_
_entity_poly.entity_id
_entity_poly.type
_entity_poly.pdbx_seq_one_letter_code
_entity_poly.pdbx_strand_id
1 'polypeptide(L)'
;IGEVALTAPKLHAASRTSSTTRSHLTSARFAELRISPLVVRAITEVMGYECLTSVQLATLQVALAGHDVIAKAKTGTGKTIGFLLPTIERILAALPTGGPPT
;
A
#
# COMPACT_ATOMS: atom_id res chain seq x y z
N ILE A 1 -23.72 -14.87 -11.01
CA ILE A 1 -23.83 -13.41 -10.72
C ILE A 1 -23.58 -13.18 -9.23
N GLY A 2 -22.30 -13.23 -8.83
CA GLY A 2 -21.91 -13.04 -7.43
C GLY A 2 -21.67 -11.56 -7.18
N GLU A 3 -22.53 -10.94 -6.39
CA GLU A 3 -22.41 -9.56 -5.93
C GLU A 3 -21.11 -9.42 -5.12
N VAL A 4 -20.10 -8.80 -5.71
CA VAL A 4 -18.93 -8.33 -4.96
C VAL A 4 -19.42 -7.16 -4.12
N ALA A 5 -19.85 -7.46 -2.89
CA ALA A 5 -20.23 -6.45 -1.92
C ALA A 5 -19.04 -5.51 -1.71
N LEU A 6 -19.15 -4.29 -2.24
CA LEU A 6 -18.27 -3.16 -1.96
C LEU A 6 -18.42 -2.82 -0.48
N THR A 7 -17.67 -3.53 0.35
CA THR A 7 -17.62 -3.30 1.79
C THR A 7 -16.96 -1.95 1.99
N ALA A 8 -17.64 -1.02 2.68
CA ALA A 8 -17.09 0.27 3.04
C ALA A 8 -15.69 0.09 3.68
N PRO A 9 -14.72 0.99 3.40
CA PRO A 9 -13.36 0.85 3.93
C PRO A 9 -13.43 0.74 5.45
N LYS A 10 -13.10 -0.44 6.00
CA LYS A 10 -13.05 -0.63 7.44
C LYS A 10 -11.77 0.02 7.92
N LEU A 11 -11.88 1.23 8.44
CA LEU A 11 -10.78 1.84 9.14
C LEU A 11 -10.75 1.27 10.56
N HIS A 12 -9.72 0.48 10.88
CA HIS A 12 -9.52 0.02 12.25
C HIS A 12 -9.32 1.23 13.17
N ALA A 13 -9.99 1.23 14.33
CA ALA A 13 -9.93 2.33 15.31
C ALA A 13 -8.50 2.63 15.82
N ALA A 14 -7.56 1.68 15.66
CA ALA A 14 -6.14 1.82 15.97
C ALA A 14 -5.31 2.49 14.86
N SER A 15 -5.89 2.75 13.68
CA SER A 15 -5.18 3.33 12.56
C SER A 15 -4.82 4.78 12.86
N ARG A 16 -3.52 5.07 13.00
CA ARG A 16 -2.96 6.43 13.22
C ARG A 16 -3.08 7.33 11.98
N THR A 17 -4.09 7.11 11.15
CA THR A 17 -4.36 7.85 9.92
C THR A 17 -4.94 9.22 10.26
N SER A 18 -4.24 10.29 9.84
CA SER A 18 -4.76 11.65 9.99
C SER A 18 -6.09 11.84 9.25
N SER A 19 -6.91 12.78 9.72
CA SER A 19 -8.15 13.17 9.02
C SER A 19 -7.89 13.55 7.56
N THR A 20 -6.80 14.26 7.28
CA THR A 20 -6.34 14.60 5.93
C THR A 20 -6.12 13.36 5.07
N THR A 21 -5.46 12.32 5.59
CA THR A 21 -5.19 11.12 4.80
C THR A 21 -6.48 10.40 4.46
N ARG A 22 -7.42 10.36 5.42
CA ARG A 22 -8.71 9.71 5.26
C ARG A 22 -9.57 10.35 4.16
N SER A 23 -9.55 11.68 4.03
CA SER A 23 -10.30 12.39 2.97
C SER A 23 -9.77 12.13 1.56
N HIS A 24 -8.61 11.49 1.43
CA HIS A 24 -8.00 11.16 0.15
C HIS A 24 -8.06 9.67 -0.19
N LEU A 25 -8.72 8.85 0.63
CA LEU A 25 -8.90 7.42 0.38
C LEU A 25 -9.79 7.20 -0.85
N THR A 26 -9.43 6.18 -1.62
CA THR A 26 -10.18 5.68 -2.77
C THR A 26 -10.83 4.35 -2.41
N SER A 27 -11.56 3.73 -3.35
CA SER A 27 -12.06 2.36 -3.19
C SER A 27 -11.01 1.29 -3.52
N ALA A 28 -9.89 1.65 -4.17
CA ALA A 28 -8.84 0.70 -4.54
C ALA A 28 -8.16 0.15 -3.28
N ARG A 29 -7.95 -1.17 -3.23
CA ARG A 29 -7.45 -1.85 -2.03
C ARG A 29 -5.98 -2.24 -2.15
N PHE A 30 -5.26 -2.23 -1.04
CA PHE A 30 -3.86 -2.70 -1.03
C PHE A 30 -3.74 -4.17 -1.43
N ALA A 31 -4.75 -4.98 -1.12
CA ALA A 31 -4.81 -6.40 -1.49
C ALA A 31 -4.94 -6.65 -3.01
N GLU A 32 -5.28 -5.63 -3.80
CA GLU A 32 -5.38 -5.73 -5.26
C GLU A 32 -4.02 -5.46 -5.94
N LEU A 33 -3.01 -4.99 -5.19
CA LEU A 33 -1.67 -4.80 -5.70
C LEU A 33 -0.94 -6.14 -5.82
N ARG A 34 -0.14 -6.29 -6.88
CA ARG A 34 0.73 -7.47 -7.08
C ARG A 34 2.02 -7.33 -6.28
N ILE A 35 1.91 -7.49 -4.96
CA ILE A 35 3.00 -7.33 -3.99
C ILE A 35 3.08 -8.53 -3.04
N SER A 36 4.14 -8.60 -2.25
CA SER A 36 4.34 -9.69 -1.29
C SER A 36 3.16 -9.86 -0.32
N PRO A 37 2.68 -11.09 -0.08
CA PRO A 37 1.63 -11.35 0.91
C PRO A 37 1.99 -10.87 2.32
N LEU A 38 3.29 -10.87 2.68
CA LEU A 38 3.76 -10.35 3.96
C LEU A 38 3.54 -8.84 4.07
N VAL A 39 3.76 -8.10 2.97
CA VAL A 39 3.54 -6.65 2.93
C VAL A 39 2.06 -6.33 2.96
N VAL A 40 1.22 -7.06 2.22
CA VAL A 40 -0.25 -6.90 2.30
C VAL A 40 -0.72 -7.06 3.73
N ARG A 41 -0.36 -8.16 4.41
CA ARG A 41 -0.74 -8.41 5.79
C ARG A 41 -0.24 -7.34 6.75
N ALA A 42 1.01 -6.89 6.62
CA ALA A 42 1.55 -5.83 7.46
C ALA A 42 0.75 -4.52 7.31
N ILE A 43 0.37 -4.17 6.08
CA ILE A 43 -0.39 -2.95 5.79
C ILE A 43 -1.84 -3.08 6.28
N THR A 44 -2.52 -4.19 6.00
CA THR A 44 -3.95 -4.34 6.28
C THR A 44 -4.23 -4.75 7.72
N GLU A 45 -3.52 -5.74 8.25
CA GLU A 45 -3.79 -6.32 9.58
C GLU A 45 -3.08 -5.55 10.70
N VAL A 46 -1.82 -5.15 10.50
CA VAL A 46 -1.01 -4.50 11.55
C VAL A 46 -1.18 -2.99 11.53
N MET A 47 -1.06 -2.35 10.36
CA MET A 47 -1.22 -0.89 10.24
C MET A 47 -2.68 -0.45 10.09
N GLY A 48 -3.57 -1.35 9.70
CA GLY A 48 -5.00 -1.06 9.53
C GLY A 48 -5.31 -0.19 8.32
N TYR A 49 -4.48 -0.22 7.27
CA TYR A 49 -4.74 0.49 6.02
C TYR A 49 -5.32 -0.47 4.98
N GLU A 50 -6.59 -0.27 4.61
CA GLU A 50 -7.24 -1.13 3.61
C GLU A 50 -7.16 -0.58 2.19
N CYS A 51 -7.37 0.74 2.07
CA CYS A 51 -7.54 1.42 0.80
C CYS A 51 -6.41 2.40 0.51
N LEU A 52 -6.11 2.55 -0.78
CA LEU A 52 -5.11 3.49 -1.27
C LEU A 52 -5.65 4.91 -1.21
N THR A 53 -4.76 5.87 -0.97
CA THR A 53 -5.04 7.28 -1.27
C THR A 53 -4.94 7.55 -2.77
N SER A 54 -5.56 8.64 -3.25
CA SER A 54 -5.49 9.06 -4.65
C SER A 54 -4.05 9.18 -5.20
N VAL A 55 -3.13 9.75 -4.41
CA VAL A 55 -1.72 9.84 -4.82
C VAL A 55 -1.07 8.45 -4.87
N GLN A 56 -1.35 7.57 -3.90
CA GLN A 56 -0.82 6.21 -3.91
C GLN A 56 -1.34 5.41 -5.10
N LEU A 57 -2.63 5.51 -5.42
CA LEU A 57 -3.24 4.84 -6.56
C LEU A 57 -2.57 5.26 -7.87
N ALA A 58 -2.31 6.56 -8.04
CA ALA A 58 -1.66 7.10 -9.23
C ALA A 58 -0.18 6.71 -9.35
N THR A 59 0.52 6.47 -8.23
CA THR A 59 1.98 6.27 -8.24
C THR A 59 2.43 4.83 -8.07
N LEU A 60 1.70 4.02 -7.30
CA LEU A 60 2.19 2.70 -6.85
C LEU A 60 2.39 1.73 -8.01
N GLN A 61 1.48 1.69 -8.99
CA GLN A 61 1.64 0.81 -10.15
C GLN A 61 2.92 1.12 -10.94
N VAL A 62 3.21 2.40 -11.14
CA VAL A 62 4.40 2.87 -11.88
C VAL A 62 5.68 2.61 -11.07
N ALA A 63 5.66 2.90 -9.77
CA ALA A 63 6.81 2.69 -8.89
C ALA A 63 7.15 1.20 -8.70
N LEU A 64 6.14 0.35 -8.57
CA LEU A 64 6.28 -1.12 -8.47
C LEU A 64 6.78 -1.74 -9.78
N ALA A 65 6.37 -1.19 -10.94
CA ALA A 65 6.90 -1.59 -12.25
C ALA A 65 8.37 -1.17 -12.45
N GLY A 66 8.87 -0.31 -11.58
CA GLY A 66 10.29 -0.04 -11.47
C GLY A 66 10.73 1.31 -12.00
N HIS A 67 9.79 2.15 -12.41
CA HIS A 67 10.09 3.47 -12.96
C HIS A 67 10.27 4.53 -11.86
N ASP A 68 11.01 5.58 -12.19
CA ASP A 68 11.13 6.77 -11.34
C ASP A 68 9.81 7.54 -11.32
N VAL A 69 9.40 7.99 -10.14
CA VAL A 69 8.13 8.69 -9.94
C VAL A 69 8.35 9.98 -9.15
N ILE A 70 7.89 11.09 -9.72
CA ILE A 70 7.79 12.37 -9.02
C ILE A 70 6.32 12.62 -8.67
N ALA A 71 6.01 12.62 -7.37
CA ALA A 71 4.66 12.83 -6.87
C ALA A 71 4.55 14.16 -6.11
N LYS A 72 3.77 15.11 -6.65
CA LYS A 72 3.42 16.36 -5.96
C LYS A 72 2.04 16.25 -5.32
N ALA A 73 2.00 16.15 -4.00
CA ALA A 73 0.75 16.16 -3.23
C ALA A 73 0.92 16.87 -1.89
N LYS A 74 -0.18 17.34 -1.30
CA LYS A 74 -0.18 18.00 0.02
C LYS A 74 0.33 17.07 1.13
N THR A 75 0.78 17.62 2.25
CA THR A 75 1.13 16.81 3.44
C THR A 75 -0.10 16.08 3.96
N GLY A 76 0.08 14.87 4.52
CA GLY A 76 -1.04 14.06 4.99
C GLY A 76 -1.85 13.41 3.88
N THR A 77 -1.28 13.18 2.69
CA THR A 77 -1.92 12.44 1.57
C THR A 77 -1.40 11.00 1.45
N GLY A 78 -0.59 10.53 2.39
CA GLY A 78 -0.08 9.15 2.38
C GLY A 78 1.14 8.89 1.48
N LYS A 79 1.83 9.92 0.97
CA LYS A 79 3.05 9.75 0.14
C LYS A 79 4.12 8.87 0.78
N THR A 80 4.22 8.84 2.12
CA THR A 80 5.18 8.00 2.85
C THR A 80 5.03 6.52 2.49
N ILE A 81 3.81 5.96 2.54
CA ILE A 81 3.57 4.58 2.08
C ILE A 81 3.74 4.46 0.57
N GLY A 82 3.38 5.50 -0.19
CA GLY A 82 3.58 5.55 -1.64
C GLY A 82 5.04 5.36 -2.08
N PHE A 83 6.01 5.75 -1.25
CA PHE A 83 7.45 5.52 -1.47
C PHE A 83 7.97 4.27 -0.76
N LEU A 84 7.59 4.05 0.50
CA LEU A 84 8.14 2.94 1.30
C LEU A 84 7.71 1.57 0.78
N LEU A 85 6.47 1.43 0.33
CA LEU A 85 5.95 0.16 -0.17
C LEU A 85 6.78 -0.38 -1.36
N PRO A 86 6.97 0.36 -2.47
CA PRO A 86 7.79 -0.12 -3.58
C PRO A 86 9.26 -0.28 -3.21
N THR A 87 9.77 0.48 -2.23
CA THR A 87 11.14 0.33 -1.72
C THR A 87 11.31 -1.01 -0.99
N ILE A 88 10.37 -1.35 -0.10
CA ILE A 88 10.39 -2.62 0.65
C ILE A 88 10.25 -3.80 -0.31
N GLU A 89 9.33 -3.76 -1.26
CA GLU A 89 9.16 -4.83 -2.27
C GLU A 89 10.45 -5.10 -3.04
N ARG A 90 11.17 -4.04 -3.44
CA ARG A 90 12.48 -4.18 -4.09
C ARG A 90 13.53 -4.80 -3.20
N ILE A 91 13.61 -4.40 -1.94
CA ILE A 91 14.55 -4.97 -0.98
C ILE A 91 14.23 -6.46 -0.81
N LEU A 92 12.97 -6.84 -0.61
CA LEU A 92 12.55 -8.23 -0.48
C LEU A 92 12.90 -9.07 -1.71
N ALA A 93 12.75 -8.52 -2.91
CA ALA A 93 13.13 -9.18 -4.15
C ALA A 93 14.65 -9.33 -4.33
N ALA A 94 15.45 -8.44 -3.73
CA ALA A 94 16.91 -8.46 -3.81
C ALA A 94 17.59 -9.30 -2.71
N LEU A 95 16.87 -9.64 -1.63
CA LEU A 95 17.41 -10.48 -0.57
C LEU A 95 17.65 -11.91 -1.10
N PRO A 96 18.84 -12.50 -0.87
CA PRO A 96 19.09 -13.88 -1.24
C PRO A 96 18.12 -14.80 -0.49
N THR A 97 17.37 -15.64 -1.20
CA THR A 97 16.47 -16.65 -0.60
C THR A 97 17.22 -17.85 0.01
N GLY A 98 18.47 -17.66 0.42
CA GLY A 98 19.34 -18.71 0.95
C GLY A 98 19.15 -18.91 2.45
N GLY A 99 18.53 -20.01 2.85
CA GLY A 99 18.85 -20.64 4.13
C GLY A 99 20.33 -21.04 4.16
N PRO A 100 20.90 -21.34 5.35
CA PRO A 100 22.31 -21.72 5.46
C PRO A 100 22.60 -22.92 4.54
N PRO A 101 23.76 -22.95 3.87
CA PRO A 101 24.15 -24.12 3.08
C PRO A 101 24.27 -25.32 4.04
N THR A 102 23.43 -26.32 3.85
CA THR A 102 23.55 -27.66 4.44
C THR A 102 24.76 -28.40 3.93
#